data_AF-A0A9P3C4R7-F1
#
_entry.id   AF-A0A9P3C4R7-F1
#
_cell.length_a   1.000
_cell.length_b   1.000
_cell.length_c   1.000
_cell.angle_alpha   90.00
_cell.angle_beta   90.00
_cell.angle_gamma   90.00
#
_symmetry.space_group_name_H-M   'P 1'
#
loop_
_entity.id
_entity.type
_entity.pdbx_description
1 polymer ?
#
loop_
_entity_poly.entity_id
_entity_poly.type
_entity_poly.pdbx_seq_one_letter_code
_entity_poly.pdbx_strand_id
1 'polypeptide(L)'
;MDFGSMPYWDWSLDWSNLGRSPVFDETFGFGGDGNPMRESTMLNGSCVTTGPFANMMVPKFPEASPGEEHCLSREFGWKNGADGDKLRKDFLRGVLQEATCWNFTRAFERGPHDTIHWYIGGVLPTVYSPADPIFYLHHGQIDRLWAIWQKAGPGHGTDYTGYYTLSTDAPARKEDNIPSKGLARNVTVAEILDIEGDVLCYQHDSYNV
;
A
#
# COMPACT_ATOMS: atom_id res chain seq x y z
N MET A 1 -8.41 -15.71 -23.17
CA MET A 1 -8.32 -14.85 -21.98
C MET A 1 -6.86 -14.49 -21.89
N ASP A 2 -6.52 -13.26 -22.24
CA ASP A 2 -5.17 -12.76 -21.97
C ASP A 2 -5.13 -12.45 -20.47
N PHE A 3 -4.27 -13.17 -19.75
CA PHE A 3 -4.06 -12.94 -18.32
C PHE A 3 -3.13 -11.72 -18.19
N GLY A 4 -3.58 -10.68 -17.48
CA GLY A 4 -2.76 -9.52 -17.15
C GLY A 4 -1.84 -9.78 -15.95
N SER A 5 -0.71 -9.07 -15.88
CA SER A 5 0.16 -9.04 -14.70
C SER A 5 -0.40 -8.10 -13.63
N MET A 6 -0.02 -8.31 -12.38
CA MET A 6 -0.33 -7.37 -11.29
C MET A 6 0.55 -6.12 -11.41
N PRO A 7 -0.01 -4.93 -11.64
CA PRO A 7 0.79 -3.71 -11.72
C PRO A 7 1.14 -3.17 -10.34
N TYR A 8 2.17 -2.34 -10.28
CA TYR A 8 2.50 -1.50 -9.13
C TYR A 8 2.56 -0.04 -9.54
N TRP A 9 2.40 0.88 -8.58
CA TRP A 9 2.54 2.32 -8.81
C TRP A 9 3.90 2.80 -8.30
N ASP A 10 4.82 3.16 -9.19
CA ASP A 10 6.09 3.77 -8.80
C ASP A 10 5.93 5.25 -8.43
N TRP A 11 5.48 5.50 -7.20
CA TRP A 11 5.27 6.86 -6.67
C TRP A 11 6.52 7.73 -6.71
N SER A 12 7.73 7.14 -6.83
CA SER A 12 8.98 7.91 -6.92
C SER A 12 9.09 8.74 -8.19
N LEU A 13 8.27 8.43 -9.20
CA LEU A 13 8.15 9.20 -10.44
C LEU A 13 7.19 10.38 -10.30
N ASP A 14 6.23 10.27 -9.39
CA ASP A 14 5.12 11.22 -9.23
C ASP A 14 5.24 12.05 -7.94
N TRP A 15 6.31 11.88 -7.16
CA TRP A 15 6.47 12.44 -5.81
C TRP A 15 6.17 13.95 -5.69
N SER A 16 6.47 14.74 -6.72
CA SER A 16 6.27 16.19 -6.70
C SER A 16 4.81 16.59 -6.95
N ASN A 17 4.00 15.70 -7.53
CA ASN A 17 2.56 15.89 -7.75
C ASN A 17 1.84 14.55 -7.97
N LEU A 18 1.59 13.83 -6.88
CA LEU A 18 1.02 12.49 -6.90
C LEU A 18 -0.35 12.43 -7.60
N GLY A 19 -1.20 13.43 -7.38
CA GLY A 19 -2.53 13.52 -7.99
C GLY A 19 -2.52 13.71 -9.51
N ARG A 20 -1.37 14.00 -10.12
CA ARG A 20 -1.18 14.01 -11.58
C ARG A 20 -0.64 12.71 -12.16
N SER A 21 -0.39 11.71 -11.31
CA SER A 21 0.05 10.40 -11.76
C SER A 21 -0.96 9.82 -12.77
N PRO A 22 -0.49 9.16 -13.85
CA PRO A 22 -1.37 8.49 -14.81
C PRO A 22 -2.21 7.38 -14.19
N VAL A 23 -1.85 6.88 -13.00
CA VAL A 23 -2.68 5.92 -12.27
C VAL A 23 -4.05 6.51 -11.90
N PHE A 24 -4.20 7.83 -11.85
CA PHE A 24 -5.46 8.52 -11.56
C PHE A 24 -6.19 9.02 -12.80
N ASP A 25 -5.78 8.58 -14.00
CA ASP A 25 -6.49 8.90 -15.24
C ASP A 25 -7.96 8.43 -15.17
N GLU A 26 -8.88 9.27 -15.67
CA GLU A 26 -10.32 9.02 -15.59
C GLU A 26 -10.84 7.99 -16.63
N THR A 27 -10.01 7.56 -17.58
CA THR A 27 -10.40 6.56 -18.58
C THR A 27 -9.65 5.25 -18.39
N PHE A 28 -8.33 5.33 -18.20
CA PHE A 28 -7.42 4.19 -18.16
C PHE A 28 -6.88 3.89 -16.77
N GLY A 29 -7.08 4.79 -15.81
CA GLY A 29 -6.58 4.69 -14.44
C GLY A 29 -7.67 4.28 -13.44
N PHE A 30 -7.49 4.75 -12.21
CA PHE A 30 -8.29 4.40 -11.04
C PHE A 30 -9.23 5.54 -10.60
N GLY A 31 -9.43 6.54 -11.47
CA GLY A 31 -10.16 7.77 -11.16
C GLY A 31 -9.35 8.68 -10.23
N GLY A 32 -9.71 9.96 -10.18
CA GLY A 32 -8.97 10.98 -9.44
C GLY A 32 -9.40 11.14 -7.98
N ASP A 33 -9.33 12.39 -7.54
CA ASP A 33 -9.70 12.85 -6.20
C ASP A 33 -11.22 12.78 -5.96
N GLY A 34 -11.61 12.92 -4.69
CA GLY A 34 -12.99 13.02 -4.28
C GLY A 34 -13.67 14.32 -4.75
N ASN A 35 -14.99 14.27 -4.96
CA ASN A 35 -15.79 15.44 -5.27
C ASN A 35 -16.18 16.18 -3.99
N PRO A 36 -15.68 17.41 -3.74
CA PRO A 36 -15.88 18.12 -2.48
C PRO A 36 -17.36 18.46 -2.18
N MET A 37 -18.26 18.28 -3.14
CA MET A 37 -19.71 18.43 -2.93
C MET A 37 -20.41 17.13 -2.50
N ARG A 38 -19.67 16.02 -2.37
CA ARG A 38 -20.18 14.69 -2.02
C ARG A 38 -19.38 14.16 -0.83
N GLU A 39 -19.73 14.62 0.37
CA GLU A 39 -19.04 14.26 1.59
C GLU A 39 -19.13 12.75 1.90
N SER A 40 -18.04 12.21 2.44
CA SER A 40 -17.99 10.96 3.20
C SER A 40 -17.39 11.23 4.58
N THR A 41 -17.89 10.58 5.62
CA THR A 41 -17.40 10.71 6.99
C THR A 41 -16.13 9.90 7.25
N MET A 42 -15.67 9.09 6.29
CA MET A 42 -14.40 8.37 6.40
C MET A 42 -13.23 9.36 6.30
N LEU A 43 -12.71 9.75 7.48
CA LEU A 43 -11.59 10.67 7.64
C LEU A 43 -11.72 12.01 6.87
N ASN A 44 -12.94 12.49 6.69
CA ASN A 44 -13.29 13.68 5.90
C ASN A 44 -12.96 13.57 4.40
N GLY A 45 -12.98 12.36 3.84
CA GLY A 45 -12.86 12.16 2.40
C GLY A 45 -14.11 12.57 1.65
N SER A 46 -13.96 12.78 0.35
CA SER A 46 -15.05 13.07 -0.57
C SER A 46 -15.25 11.91 -1.55
N CYS A 47 -16.49 11.63 -1.97
CA CYS A 47 -16.78 10.53 -2.87
C CYS A 47 -16.10 10.71 -4.23
N VAL A 48 -15.46 9.66 -4.73
CA VAL A 48 -14.98 9.61 -6.12
C VAL A 48 -16.20 9.54 -7.05
N THR A 49 -16.34 10.54 -7.93
CA THR A 49 -17.51 10.65 -8.84
C THR A 49 -17.14 10.56 -10.32
N THR A 50 -15.86 10.42 -10.64
CA THR A 50 -15.35 10.26 -12.01
C THR A 50 -14.43 9.04 -12.10
N GLY A 51 -14.16 8.59 -13.32
CA GLY A 51 -13.30 7.45 -13.58
C GLY A 51 -13.96 6.08 -13.44
N PRO A 52 -13.20 4.99 -13.64
CA PRO A 52 -13.73 3.62 -13.68
C PRO A 52 -14.35 3.14 -12.36
N PHE A 53 -13.99 3.78 -11.24
CA PHE A 53 -14.49 3.46 -9.90
C PHE A 53 -15.44 4.54 -9.35
N ALA A 54 -15.96 5.42 -10.21
CA ALA A 54 -16.94 6.44 -9.84
C ALA A 54 -18.17 5.83 -9.15
N ASN A 55 -18.59 6.44 -8.04
CA ASN A 55 -19.76 6.02 -7.25
C ASN A 55 -19.68 4.56 -6.77
N MET A 56 -18.48 3.97 -6.72
CA MET A 56 -18.29 2.65 -6.10
C MET A 56 -18.70 2.73 -4.64
N MET A 57 -19.52 1.79 -4.20
CA MET A 57 -19.93 1.68 -2.80
C MET A 57 -18.97 0.76 -2.04
N VAL A 58 -18.57 1.22 -0.87
CA VAL A 58 -17.74 0.50 0.09
C VAL A 58 -18.65 -0.05 1.20
N PRO A 59 -18.41 -1.27 1.71
CA PRO A 59 -19.22 -1.84 2.79
C PRO A 59 -19.29 -0.94 4.03
N LYS A 60 -20.39 -1.06 4.78
CA LYS A 60 -20.54 -0.29 6.01
C LYS A 60 -19.57 -0.74 7.08
N PHE A 61 -18.84 0.22 7.63
CA PHE A 61 -17.94 0.02 8.75
C PHE A 61 -18.53 0.62 10.04
N PRO A 62 -18.16 0.10 11.22
CA PRO A 62 -18.69 0.57 12.50
C PRO A 62 -18.53 2.07 12.78
N GLU A 63 -17.52 2.70 12.20
CA GLU A 63 -17.18 4.11 12.42
C GLU A 63 -18.05 5.10 11.63
N ALA A 64 -18.85 4.63 10.67
CA ALA A 64 -19.60 5.53 9.80
C ALA A 64 -20.88 6.08 10.43
N SER A 65 -21.29 7.27 9.98
CA SER A 65 -22.46 7.94 10.54
C SER A 65 -23.78 7.31 10.05
N PRO A 66 -24.83 7.28 10.88
CA PRO A 66 -26.15 6.83 10.44
C PRO A 66 -26.70 7.66 9.27
N GLY A 67 -26.98 7.00 8.14
CA GLY A 67 -27.59 7.63 6.95
C GLY A 67 -26.61 8.08 5.87
N GLU A 68 -25.32 7.89 6.08
CA GLU A 68 -24.27 8.24 5.13
C GLU A 68 -24.17 7.26 3.95
N GLU A 69 -23.79 7.78 2.78
CA GLU A 69 -23.37 6.99 1.62
C GLU A 69 -21.90 6.56 1.80
N HIS A 70 -21.67 5.25 1.90
CA HIS A 70 -20.32 4.71 1.99
C HIS A 70 -19.77 4.50 0.58
N CYS A 71 -19.25 5.56 -0.01
CA CYS A 71 -18.62 5.51 -1.31
C CYS A 71 -17.11 5.24 -1.18
N LEU A 72 -16.46 4.90 -2.29
CA LEU A 72 -15.02 5.08 -2.43
C LEU A 72 -14.73 6.57 -2.26
N SER A 73 -13.98 6.93 -1.22
CA SER A 73 -13.67 8.31 -0.88
C SER A 73 -12.17 8.57 -0.88
N ARG A 74 -11.80 9.76 -1.36
CA ARG A 74 -10.43 10.28 -1.46
C ARG A 74 -10.43 11.77 -1.13
N GLU A 75 -9.27 12.27 -0.72
CA GLU A 75 -9.01 13.69 -0.46
C GLU A 75 -7.49 13.92 -0.62
N PHE A 76 -7.06 14.27 -1.83
CA PHE A 76 -5.64 14.38 -2.15
C PHE A 76 -4.95 15.50 -1.37
N GLY A 77 -3.92 15.13 -0.60
CA GLY A 77 -3.10 16.05 0.18
C GLY A 77 -3.63 16.39 1.58
N TRP A 78 -4.61 15.62 2.11
CA TRP A 78 -5.17 15.83 3.45
C TRP A 78 -4.15 15.65 4.59
N LYS A 79 -4.30 16.48 5.65
CA LYS A 79 -3.44 16.64 6.85
C LYS A 79 -1.97 16.96 6.59
N ASN A 80 -1.57 18.18 6.94
CA ASN A 80 -0.19 18.68 6.99
C ASN A 80 0.56 18.76 5.66
N GLY A 81 -0.12 18.67 4.51
CA GLY A 81 0.57 18.71 3.23
C GLY A 81 1.58 17.57 3.16
N ALA A 82 1.09 16.32 3.29
CA ALA A 82 1.89 15.14 3.00
C ALA A 82 2.50 15.30 1.61
N ASP A 83 3.72 15.82 1.58
CA ASP A 83 4.49 16.01 0.38
C ASP A 83 5.12 14.66 0.02
N GLY A 84 5.46 14.50 -1.25
CA GLY A 84 6.14 13.29 -1.69
C GLY A 84 7.61 13.25 -1.30
N ASP A 85 8.09 14.04 -0.33
CA ASP A 85 9.53 14.10 -0.05
C ASP A 85 10.09 12.74 0.39
N LYS A 86 9.31 11.97 1.15
CA LYS A 86 9.65 10.59 1.53
C LYS A 86 9.49 9.57 0.41
N LEU A 87 8.99 9.98 -0.75
CA LEU A 87 8.87 9.14 -1.95
C LEU A 87 10.02 9.39 -2.94
N ARG A 88 10.83 10.42 -2.69
CA ARG A 88 11.99 10.73 -3.54
C ARG A 88 12.99 9.58 -3.52
N LYS A 89 13.63 9.37 -4.67
CA LYS A 89 14.58 8.26 -4.89
C LYS A 89 15.76 8.27 -3.90
N ASP A 90 16.22 9.45 -3.49
CA ASP A 90 17.28 9.59 -2.48
C ASP A 90 16.81 9.12 -1.10
N PHE A 91 15.60 9.49 -0.68
CA PHE A 91 15.00 8.97 0.56
C PHE A 91 14.84 7.45 0.51
N LEU A 92 14.24 6.93 -0.58
CA LEU A 92 14.02 5.50 -0.77
C LEU A 92 15.33 4.70 -0.74
N ARG A 93 16.40 5.21 -1.37
CA ARG A 93 17.73 4.59 -1.30
C ARG A 93 18.29 4.55 0.12
N GLY A 94 18.00 5.56 0.94
CA GLY A 94 18.34 5.54 2.37
C GLY A 94 17.64 4.40 3.11
N VAL A 95 16.32 4.24 2.88
CA VAL A 95 15.54 3.15 3.49
C VAL A 95 16.06 1.78 3.05
N LEU A 96 16.42 1.62 1.78
CA LEU A 96 16.97 0.36 1.24
C LEU A 96 18.36 0.00 1.77
N GLN A 97 19.05 0.92 2.44
CA GLN A 97 20.36 0.68 3.07
C GLN A 97 20.24 0.22 4.53
N GLU A 98 19.03 0.14 5.09
CA GLU A 98 18.83 -0.32 6.45
C GLU A 98 19.35 -1.76 6.63
N ALA A 99 20.09 -1.98 7.70
CA ALA A 99 20.86 -3.22 7.89
C ALA A 99 20.03 -4.42 8.37
N THR A 100 18.83 -4.18 8.89
CA THR A 100 17.97 -5.22 9.46
C THR A 100 16.53 -5.05 8.98
N CYS A 101 15.81 -6.16 8.90
CA CYS A 101 14.39 -6.20 8.53
C CYS A 101 13.57 -5.28 9.44
N TRP A 102 13.83 -5.29 10.75
CA TRP A 102 13.15 -4.38 11.68
C TRP A 102 13.37 -2.89 11.35
N ASN A 103 14.61 -2.47 11.10
CA ASN A 103 14.88 -1.07 10.79
C ASN A 103 14.31 -0.66 9.44
N PHE A 104 14.46 -1.52 8.43
CA PHE A 104 13.86 -1.36 7.10
C PHE A 104 12.35 -1.15 7.23
N THR A 105 11.64 -2.11 7.83
CA THR A 105 10.17 -2.06 7.98
C THR A 105 9.74 -0.80 8.72
N ARG A 106 10.42 -0.40 9.81
CA ARG A 106 10.04 0.84 10.52
C ARG A 106 10.25 2.10 9.69
N ALA A 107 11.36 2.21 8.96
CA ALA A 107 11.65 3.36 8.11
C ALA A 107 10.70 3.43 6.92
N PHE A 108 10.33 2.25 6.39
CA PHE A 108 9.45 2.09 5.24
C PHE A 108 7.97 2.37 5.59
N GLU A 109 7.46 1.77 6.66
CA GLU A 109 6.09 1.94 7.16
C GLU A 109 5.80 3.41 7.51
N ARG A 110 6.69 4.05 8.29
CA ARG A 110 6.56 5.48 8.70
C ARG A 110 6.97 6.48 7.62
N GLY A 111 7.49 5.97 6.51
CA GLY A 111 7.99 6.74 5.40
C GLY A 111 7.04 6.65 4.22
N PRO A 112 7.46 6.00 3.13
CA PRO A 112 6.68 5.95 1.88
C PRO A 112 5.29 5.31 2.03
N HIS A 113 5.11 4.28 2.87
CA HIS A 113 3.80 3.65 3.09
C HIS A 113 2.81 4.68 3.67
N ASP A 114 3.10 5.23 4.85
CA ASP A 114 2.25 6.24 5.49
C ASP A 114 2.02 7.45 4.56
N THR A 115 3.04 7.90 3.83
CA THR A 115 2.90 9.05 2.92
C THR A 115 1.80 8.83 1.88
N ILE A 116 1.71 7.66 1.23
CA ILE A 116 0.66 7.39 0.24
C ILE A 116 -0.71 7.22 0.90
N HIS A 117 -0.77 6.46 2.00
CA HIS A 117 -2.03 6.28 2.75
C HIS A 117 -2.64 7.62 3.16
N TRP A 118 -1.83 8.55 3.69
CA TRP A 118 -2.29 9.87 4.10
C TRP A 118 -2.51 10.82 2.93
N TYR A 119 -1.68 10.76 1.88
CA TYR A 119 -1.86 11.62 0.71
C TYR A 119 -3.19 11.36 0.01
N ILE A 120 -3.56 10.08 -0.21
CA ILE A 120 -4.81 9.74 -0.91
C ILE A 120 -6.03 10.08 -0.04
N GLY A 121 -5.91 9.95 1.28
CA GLY A 121 -6.98 10.28 2.20
C GLY A 121 -8.21 9.37 2.08
N GLY A 122 -9.34 9.83 2.62
CA GLY A 122 -10.60 9.11 2.61
C GLY A 122 -10.51 7.72 3.26
N VAL A 123 -10.85 6.68 2.50
CA VAL A 123 -10.84 5.29 3.02
C VAL A 123 -9.42 4.70 3.13
N LEU A 124 -8.46 5.18 2.33
CA LEU A 124 -7.13 4.58 2.23
C LEU A 124 -6.33 4.59 3.55
N PRO A 125 -6.31 5.64 4.39
CA PRO A 125 -5.55 5.62 5.65
C PRO A 125 -6.21 4.80 6.79
N THR A 126 -7.30 4.08 6.51
CA THR A 126 -8.01 3.27 7.52
C THR A 126 -7.68 1.79 7.43
N VAL A 127 -8.17 0.99 8.38
CA VAL A 127 -8.11 -0.49 8.31
C VAL A 127 -8.90 -1.08 7.13
N TYR A 128 -9.71 -0.26 6.47
CA TYR A 128 -10.49 -0.61 5.30
C TYR A 128 -9.84 -0.16 3.99
N SER A 129 -8.55 0.19 4.04
CA SER A 129 -7.76 0.62 2.89
C SER A 129 -7.88 -0.26 1.65
N PRO A 130 -8.04 -1.60 1.71
CA PRO A 130 -8.19 -2.42 0.51
C PRO A 130 -9.50 -2.19 -0.27
N ALA A 131 -10.42 -1.39 0.27
CA ALA A 131 -11.62 -0.95 -0.43
C ALA A 131 -11.33 0.06 -1.54
N ASP A 132 -10.22 0.81 -1.46
CA ASP A 132 -9.72 1.60 -2.58
C ASP A 132 -8.82 0.70 -3.45
N PRO A 133 -9.15 0.47 -4.73
CA PRO A 133 -8.34 -0.39 -5.59
C PRO A 133 -6.89 0.12 -5.78
N ILE A 134 -6.59 1.40 -5.51
CA ILE A 134 -5.21 1.90 -5.53
C ILE A 134 -4.32 1.24 -4.47
N PHE A 135 -4.92 0.70 -3.39
CA PHE A 135 -4.24 -0.05 -2.35
C PHE A 135 -3.33 -1.14 -2.92
N TYR A 136 -3.81 -1.87 -3.92
CA TYR A 136 -3.06 -2.99 -4.45
C TYR A 136 -1.87 -2.55 -5.31
N LEU A 137 -1.96 -1.42 -6.03
CA LEU A 137 -0.84 -0.85 -6.77
C LEU A 137 0.19 -0.24 -5.81
N HIS A 138 -0.28 0.40 -4.74
CA HIS A 138 0.57 0.89 -3.66
C HIS A 138 1.34 -0.27 -3.01
N HIS A 139 0.64 -1.29 -2.52
CA HIS A 139 1.29 -2.44 -1.90
C HIS A 139 2.13 -3.28 -2.87
N GLY A 140 1.84 -3.25 -4.18
CA GLY A 140 2.74 -3.82 -5.19
C GLY A 140 4.11 -3.13 -5.25
N GLN A 141 4.16 -1.81 -5.11
CA GLN A 141 5.41 -1.05 -5.06
C GLN A 141 6.12 -1.22 -3.71
N ILE A 142 5.36 -1.41 -2.62
CA ILE A 142 5.91 -1.81 -1.32
C ILE A 142 6.63 -3.14 -1.44
N ASP A 143 5.94 -4.15 -1.97
CA ASP A 143 6.50 -5.48 -2.20
C ASP A 143 7.74 -5.43 -3.08
N ARG A 144 7.72 -4.62 -4.13
CA ARG A 144 8.87 -4.39 -5.00
C ARG A 144 10.08 -3.84 -4.25
N LEU A 145 9.88 -2.82 -3.41
CA LEU A 145 10.97 -2.23 -2.63
C LEU A 145 11.48 -3.19 -1.53
N TRP A 146 10.59 -4.00 -0.96
CA TRP A 146 10.99 -5.09 -0.07
C TRP A 146 11.86 -6.13 -0.78
N ALA A 147 11.47 -6.57 -1.97
CA ALA A 147 12.26 -7.50 -2.78
C ALA A 147 13.63 -6.92 -3.18
N ILE A 148 13.70 -5.60 -3.46
CA ILE A 148 14.97 -4.90 -3.70
C ILE A 148 15.84 -4.94 -2.44
N TRP A 149 15.29 -4.63 -1.26
CA TRP A 149 16.02 -4.69 0.01
C TRP A 149 16.54 -6.09 0.33
N GLN A 150 15.71 -7.12 0.12
CA GLN A 150 16.09 -8.53 0.30
C GLN A 150 17.29 -8.95 -0.56
N LYS A 151 17.40 -8.39 -1.77
CA LYS A 151 18.49 -8.66 -2.72
C LYS A 151 19.73 -7.79 -2.51
N ALA A 152 19.62 -6.70 -1.74
CA ALA A 152 20.69 -5.69 -1.62
C ALA A 152 21.85 -6.09 -0.68
N GLY A 153 21.61 -6.96 0.30
CA GLY A 153 22.59 -7.25 1.36
C GLY A 153 22.65 -8.74 1.76
N PRO A 154 23.82 -9.21 2.22
CA PRO A 154 23.96 -10.58 2.70
C PRO A 154 23.02 -10.84 3.89
N GLY A 155 22.22 -11.90 3.80
CA GLY A 155 21.29 -12.31 4.85
C GLY A 155 19.92 -11.63 4.80
N HIS A 156 19.75 -10.52 4.08
CA HIS A 156 18.49 -9.76 4.01
C HIS A 156 17.32 -10.61 3.50
N GLY A 157 17.52 -11.42 2.44
CA GLY A 157 16.48 -12.32 1.92
C GLY A 157 15.97 -13.36 2.93
N THR A 158 16.68 -13.57 4.03
CA THR A 158 16.27 -14.46 5.11
C THR A 158 16.03 -13.74 6.44
N ASP A 159 16.15 -12.41 6.49
CA ASP A 159 15.96 -11.65 7.71
C ASP A 159 14.46 -11.38 7.92
N TYR A 160 13.94 -11.88 9.04
CA TYR A 160 12.57 -11.68 9.47
C TYR A 160 12.59 -11.53 10.99
N THR A 161 12.51 -10.28 11.45
CA THR A 161 12.66 -9.89 12.85
C THR A 161 11.58 -8.89 13.24
N GLY A 162 11.25 -8.85 14.53
CA GLY A 162 10.18 -8.01 15.07
C GLY A 162 9.30 -8.77 16.05
N TYR A 163 8.08 -8.30 16.25
CA TYR A 163 7.11 -8.89 17.18
C TYR A 163 6.03 -9.66 16.43
N TYR A 164 5.61 -10.80 16.99
CA TYR A 164 4.52 -11.63 16.46
C TYR A 164 3.19 -10.86 16.41
N THR A 165 2.94 -10.00 17.40
CA THR A 165 1.81 -9.07 17.44
C THR A 165 2.24 -7.82 18.20
N LEU A 166 1.67 -6.66 17.84
CA LEU A 166 1.91 -5.38 18.52
C LEU A 166 1.47 -5.38 19.99
N SER A 167 0.71 -6.39 20.43
CA SER A 167 0.23 -6.53 21.81
C SER A 167 1.14 -7.37 22.72
N THR A 168 2.23 -7.95 22.20
CA THR A 168 3.12 -8.82 22.97
C THR A 168 4.59 -8.63 22.59
N ASP A 169 5.51 -8.90 23.50
CA ASP A 169 6.95 -8.95 23.19
C ASP A 169 7.41 -10.27 22.57
N ALA A 170 6.49 -11.16 22.19
CA ALA A 170 6.83 -12.42 21.55
C ALA A 170 7.48 -12.15 20.18
N PRO A 171 8.64 -12.75 19.86
CA PRO A 171 9.33 -12.49 18.60
C PRO A 171 8.59 -13.15 17.43
N ALA A 172 8.56 -12.46 16.29
CA ALA A 172 8.08 -13.02 15.04
C ALA A 172 9.03 -14.14 14.54
N ARG A 173 8.47 -15.14 13.85
CA ARG A 173 9.17 -16.32 13.36
C ARG A 173 8.73 -16.66 11.95
N LYS A 174 9.60 -17.32 11.19
CA LYS A 174 9.27 -17.73 9.82
C LYS A 174 8.22 -18.85 9.78
N GLU A 175 8.08 -19.59 10.87
CA GLU A 175 7.08 -20.64 11.01
C GLU A 175 5.70 -20.09 11.40
N ASP A 176 5.59 -18.79 11.66
CA ASP A 176 4.32 -18.18 12.01
C ASP A 176 3.33 -18.28 10.84
N ASN A 177 2.11 -18.67 11.17
CA ASN A 177 1.05 -18.86 10.20
C ASN A 177 0.37 -17.52 9.89
N ILE A 178 0.23 -17.20 8.61
CA ILE A 178 -0.49 -16.04 8.10
C ILE A 178 -1.93 -16.45 7.76
N PRO A 179 -2.92 -16.07 8.60
CA PRO A 179 -4.30 -16.47 8.38
C PRO A 179 -4.92 -15.68 7.23
N SER A 180 -5.32 -16.37 6.16
CA SER A 180 -6.00 -15.76 5.00
C SER A 180 -7.46 -15.39 5.25
N LYS A 181 -8.02 -15.84 6.38
CA LYS A 181 -9.45 -15.71 6.73
C LYS A 181 -10.40 -16.25 5.66
N GLY A 182 -9.96 -17.25 4.89
CA GLY A 182 -10.76 -17.91 3.85
C GLY A 182 -10.62 -17.31 2.45
N LEU A 183 -9.79 -16.27 2.27
CA LEU A 183 -9.49 -15.70 0.95
C LEU A 183 -8.52 -16.56 0.13
N ALA A 184 -7.68 -17.33 0.83
CA ALA A 184 -6.70 -18.23 0.23
C ALA A 184 -6.38 -19.40 1.18
N ARG A 185 -5.47 -20.31 0.82
CA ARG A 185 -4.88 -21.20 1.83
C ARG A 185 -4.05 -20.39 2.82
N ASN A 186 -3.99 -20.84 4.05
CA ASN A 186 -3.02 -20.31 5.00
C ASN A 186 -1.60 -20.73 4.56
N VAL A 187 -0.64 -19.85 4.84
CA VAL A 187 0.79 -20.03 4.53
C VAL A 187 1.59 -19.63 5.75
N THR A 188 2.78 -20.20 5.92
CA THR A 188 3.78 -19.68 6.85
C THR A 188 4.49 -18.46 6.25
N VAL A 189 5.11 -17.64 7.09
CA VAL A 189 6.00 -16.57 6.62
C VAL A 189 7.10 -17.12 5.72
N ALA A 190 7.69 -18.27 6.07
CA ALA A 190 8.75 -18.93 5.30
C ALA A 190 8.34 -19.22 3.86
N GLU A 191 7.09 -19.63 3.64
CA GLU A 191 6.55 -19.98 2.32
C GLU A 191 6.40 -18.78 1.38
N ILE A 192 6.32 -17.56 1.93
CA ILE A 192 6.09 -16.33 1.16
C ILE A 192 7.21 -15.29 1.33
N LEU A 193 8.31 -15.67 2.00
CA LEU A 193 9.47 -14.79 2.16
C LEU A 193 10.27 -14.66 0.85
N ASP A 194 10.20 -15.67 0.00
CA ASP A 194 10.82 -15.70 -1.32
C ASP A 194 9.75 -15.59 -2.42
N ILE A 195 9.71 -14.44 -3.09
CA ILE A 195 8.77 -14.17 -4.17
C ILE A 195 8.98 -15.06 -5.40
N GLU A 196 10.17 -15.62 -5.58
CA GLU A 196 10.51 -16.54 -6.68
C GLU A 196 10.36 -18.01 -6.26
N GLY A 197 9.94 -18.28 -5.01
CA GLY A 197 9.69 -19.62 -4.50
C GLY A 197 8.39 -20.25 -5.01
N ASP A 198 8.17 -21.51 -4.66
CA ASP A 198 7.08 -22.36 -5.19
C ASP A 198 5.66 -21.82 -4.96
N VAL A 199 5.46 -20.97 -3.96
CA VAL A 199 4.14 -20.45 -3.58
C VAL A 199 3.76 -19.20 -4.36
N LEU A 200 4.70 -18.27 -4.52
CA LEU A 200 4.47 -16.94 -5.11
C LEU A 200 4.87 -16.90 -6.59
N CYS A 201 6.05 -17.43 -6.92
CA CYS A 201 6.55 -17.62 -8.28
C CYS A 201 6.38 -16.39 -9.21
N TYR A 202 6.81 -15.21 -8.76
CA TYR A 202 6.83 -14.00 -9.58
C TYR A 202 8.13 -13.20 -9.44
N GLN A 203 8.33 -12.29 -10.39
CA GLN A 203 9.43 -11.32 -10.39
C GLN A 203 8.88 -9.94 -10.73
N HIS A 204 9.58 -8.91 -10.26
CA HIS A 204 9.33 -7.52 -10.68
C HIS A 204 10.05 -7.24 -12.00
N ASP A 205 9.45 -6.44 -12.86
CA ASP A 205 10.02 -6.05 -14.17
C ASP A 205 11.26 -5.14 -14.05
N SER A 206 11.44 -4.50 -12.90
CA SER A 206 12.58 -3.64 -12.59
C SER A 206 12.94 -3.73 -11.11
N TYR A 207 14.24 -3.72 -10.79
CA TYR A 207 14.75 -3.64 -9.40
C TYR A 207 15.47 -2.29 -9.12
N ASN A 208 15.30 -1.30 -9.98
CA ASN A 208 15.93 0.02 -9.82
C ASN A 208 15.07 0.98 -8.99
N VAL A 209 15.71 1.84 -8.20
CA VAL A 209 15.08 2.98 -7.52
C VAL A 209 15.50 4.29 -8.17
#